data_AF-A0A0E9N0P3-F1
#
_entry.id   AF-A0A0E9N0P3-F1
#
_cell.length_a   1.000
_cell.length_b   1.000
_cell.length_c   1.000
_cell.angle_alpha   90.00
_cell.angle_beta   90.00
_cell.angle_gamma   90.00
#
_symmetry.space_group_name_H-M   'P 1'
#
loop_
_entity.id
_entity.type
_entity.pdbx_description
1 polymer ?
#
loop_
_entity_poly.entity_id
_entity_poly.type
_entity_poly.pdbx_seq_one_letter_code
_entity_poly.pdbx_strand_id
1 'polypeptide(L)'
;MRNAIAFACQIPRENILPATRLEDLIPVRRRQSIVKKINTLLGLRLINLSITDRLALTWLITTVCSLTLFFISWKLAVSCLLINFSAIWLSVKMAKLFQMETVGALARHFAWHNYRTARRDPASYNPREVTPFLINAFTSHFDIDPKTLTADTRL
;
A
#
# COMPACT_ATOMS: atom_id res chain seq x y z
N MET A 1 -15.13 -0.45 -6.99
CA MET A 1 -13.74 -0.07 -7.32
C MET A 1 -13.57 0.55 -8.72
N ARG A 2 -13.86 -0.18 -9.82
CA ARG A 2 -13.72 0.34 -11.20
C ARG A 2 -14.46 1.68 -11.42
N ASN A 3 -15.63 1.86 -10.80
CA ASN A 3 -16.40 3.11 -10.83
C ASN A 3 -15.69 4.27 -10.11
N ALA A 4 -15.06 4.01 -8.95
CA ALA A 4 -14.35 5.05 -8.20
C ALA A 4 -13.13 5.56 -8.97
N ILE A 5 -12.42 4.65 -9.65
CA ILE A 5 -11.29 4.99 -10.51
C ILE A 5 -11.75 5.76 -11.75
N ALA A 6 -12.81 5.29 -12.43
CA ALA A 6 -13.40 5.97 -13.59
C ALA A 6 -13.84 7.40 -13.24
N PHE A 7 -14.50 7.60 -12.10
CA PHE A 7 -14.91 8.91 -11.61
C PHE A 7 -13.71 9.81 -11.27
N ALA A 8 -12.70 9.28 -10.57
CA ALA A 8 -11.54 10.05 -10.16
C ALA A 8 -10.61 10.44 -11.32
N CYS A 9 -10.51 9.58 -12.34
CA CYS A 9 -9.65 9.80 -13.52
C CYS A 9 -10.41 10.42 -14.71
N GLN A 10 -11.74 10.51 -14.65
CA GLN A 10 -12.61 10.97 -15.76
C GLN A 10 -12.45 10.15 -17.05
N ILE A 11 -12.29 8.82 -16.91
CA ILE A 11 -12.10 7.89 -18.03
C ILE A 11 -13.31 6.94 -18.08
N PRO A 12 -13.82 6.58 -19.28
CA PRO A 12 -14.88 5.61 -19.41
C PRO A 12 -14.50 4.28 -18.75
N ARG A 13 -15.47 3.72 -18.02
CA ARG A 13 -15.28 2.51 -17.23
C ARG A 13 -14.82 1.33 -18.11
N GLU A 14 -15.25 1.25 -19.36
CA GLU A 14 -14.90 0.19 -20.32
C GLU A 14 -13.39 0.08 -20.58
N ASN A 15 -12.65 1.18 -20.53
CA ASN A 15 -11.22 1.20 -20.82
C ASN A 15 -10.33 0.76 -19.65
N ILE A 16 -10.92 0.48 -18.48
CA ILE A 16 -10.17 0.07 -17.28
C ILE A 16 -10.15 -1.45 -17.19
N LEU A 17 -9.07 -2.05 -17.66
CA LEU A 17 -8.81 -3.49 -17.57
C LEU A 17 -8.06 -3.81 -16.26
N PRO A 18 -8.22 -5.02 -15.69
CA PRO A 18 -7.46 -5.45 -14.52
C PRO A 18 -5.94 -5.43 -14.74
N ALA A 19 -5.51 -5.67 -15.98
CA ALA A 19 -4.10 -5.65 -16.38
C ALA A 19 -3.55 -4.23 -16.60
N THR A 20 -4.41 -3.21 -16.68
CA THR A 20 -3.97 -1.82 -16.88
C THR A 20 -3.11 -1.36 -15.71
N ARG A 21 -1.96 -0.75 -16.01
CA ARG A 21 -1.08 -0.19 -15.00
C ARG A 21 -1.69 1.07 -14.40
N LEU A 22 -1.52 1.23 -13.09
CA LEU A 22 -1.98 2.42 -12.37
C LEU A 22 -1.22 3.68 -12.81
N GLU A 23 0.04 3.52 -13.23
CA GLU A 23 0.89 4.60 -13.73
C GLU A 23 0.39 5.20 -15.03
N ASP A 24 -0.14 4.36 -15.93
CA ASP A 24 -0.69 4.78 -17.22
C ASP A 24 -2.02 5.51 -17.06
N LEU A 25 -2.81 5.12 -16.05
CA LEU A 25 -4.12 5.70 -15.80
C LEU A 25 -4.05 7.02 -15.01
N ILE A 26 -3.07 7.15 -14.11
CA ILE A 26 -2.98 8.26 -13.16
C ILE A 26 -1.76 9.13 -13.46
N PRO A 27 -1.95 10.34 -14.01
CA PRO A 27 -0.85 11.20 -14.41
C PRO A 27 -0.03 11.67 -13.21
N VAL A 28 1.29 11.67 -13.39
CA VAL A 28 2.31 12.04 -12.37
C VAL A 28 2.03 13.39 -11.70
N ARG A 29 1.51 14.38 -12.45
CA ARG A 29 1.24 15.74 -11.94
C ARG A 29 0.08 15.81 -10.94
N ARG A 30 -0.97 14.98 -11.11
CA ARG A 30 -2.18 14.99 -10.26
C ARG A 30 -2.32 13.74 -9.41
N ARG A 31 -1.28 12.89 -9.38
CA ARG A 31 -1.29 11.55 -8.77
C ARG A 31 -1.78 11.54 -7.32
N GLN A 32 -1.23 12.40 -6.46
CA GLN A 32 -1.65 12.47 -5.06
C GLN A 32 -3.11 12.89 -4.88
N SER A 33 -3.58 13.86 -5.67
CA SER A 33 -4.98 14.33 -5.59
C SER A 33 -5.96 13.26 -6.06
N ILE A 34 -5.65 12.59 -7.17
CA ILE A 34 -6.47 11.49 -7.72
C ILE A 34 -6.47 10.31 -6.75
N VAL A 35 -5.31 9.92 -6.23
CA VAL A 35 -5.20 8.85 -5.22
C VAL A 35 -5.98 9.19 -3.96
N LYS A 36 -5.86 10.43 -3.46
CA LYS A 36 -6.63 10.87 -2.29
C LYS A 36 -8.14 10.80 -2.56
N LYS A 37 -8.61 11.24 -3.74
CA LYS A 37 -10.01 11.10 -4.14
C LYS A 37 -10.46 9.64 -4.20
N ILE A 38 -9.66 8.75 -4.80
CA ILE A 38 -9.96 7.31 -4.86
C ILE A 38 -10.06 6.73 -3.46
N ASN A 39 -9.11 7.05 -2.58
CA ASN A 39 -9.11 6.62 -1.18
C ASN A 39 -10.34 7.12 -0.42
N THR A 40 -10.74 8.38 -0.61
CA THR A 40 -11.97 8.94 -0.02
C THR A 40 -13.23 8.25 -0.55
N LEU A 41 -13.30 8.01 -1.87
CA LEU A 41 -14.46 7.35 -2.50
C LEU A 41 -14.59 5.87 -2.10
N LEU A 42 -13.47 5.20 -1.86
CA LEU A 42 -13.43 3.82 -1.41
C LEU A 42 -13.50 3.68 0.12
N GLY A 43 -13.47 4.80 0.87
CA GLY A 43 -13.47 4.81 2.33
C GLY A 43 -12.22 4.22 2.98
N LEU A 44 -11.08 4.17 2.27
CA LEU A 44 -9.90 3.39 2.70
C LEU A 44 -8.57 4.03 2.31
N ARG A 45 -7.50 3.72 3.05
CA ARG A 45 -6.12 4.10 2.75
C ARG A 45 -5.38 3.02 1.96
N LEU A 46 -5.92 2.59 0.83
CA LEU A 46 -5.40 1.42 0.08
C LEU A 46 -4.15 1.72 -0.73
N ILE A 47 -4.08 2.94 -1.26
CA ILE A 47 -2.99 3.34 -2.14
C ILE A 47 -1.98 4.10 -1.27
N ASN A 48 -1.02 3.38 -0.71
CA ASN A 48 0.19 3.99 -0.19
C ASN A 48 1.12 4.25 -1.37
N LEU A 49 1.59 5.49 -1.47
CA LEU A 49 2.68 5.83 -2.36
C LEU A 49 3.96 5.44 -1.64
N SER A 50 4.63 4.40 -2.12
CA SER A 50 5.82 3.87 -1.48
C SER A 50 7.03 4.76 -1.77
N ILE A 51 7.89 4.89 -0.78
CA ILE A 51 9.27 5.34 -0.96
C ILE A 51 10.07 4.10 -1.40
N THR A 52 10.88 4.25 -2.45
CA THR A 52 11.74 3.17 -2.95
C THR A 52 12.62 2.61 -1.83
N ASP A 53 12.78 1.29 -1.75
CA ASP A 53 13.60 0.61 -0.71
C ASP A 53 15.04 1.17 -0.61
N ARG A 54 15.58 1.65 -1.74
CA ARG A 54 16.89 2.34 -1.80
C ARG A 54 16.96 3.60 -0.95
N LEU A 55 15.88 4.39 -0.88
CA LEU A 55 15.82 5.58 -0.04
C LEU A 55 15.80 5.22 1.45
N ALA A 56 15.11 4.12 1.81
CA ALA A 56 15.09 3.63 3.18
C ALA A 56 16.49 3.19 3.65
N LEU A 57 17.26 2.53 2.77
CA LEU A 57 18.64 2.15 3.06
C LEU A 57 19.56 3.36 3.25
N THR A 58 19.49 4.36 2.37
CA THR A 58 20.27 5.60 2.54
C THR A 58 19.94 6.32 3.83
N TRP A 59 18.67 6.29 4.24
CA TRP A 59 18.24 6.88 5.50
C TRP A 59 18.83 6.16 6.72
N LEU A 60 18.82 4.83 6.71
CA LEU A 60 19.39 4.01 7.77
C LEU A 60 20.88 4.33 7.96
N ILE A 61 21.66 4.33 6.87
CA ILE A 61 23.10 4.61 6.89
C ILE A 61 23.38 6.02 7.42
N THR A 62 22.65 7.02 6.91
CA THR A 62 22.82 8.42 7.34
C THR A 62 22.50 8.61 8.82
N THR A 63 21.50 7.88 9.33
CA THR A 63 21.13 7.92 10.75
C THR A 63 22.21 7.26 11.63
N VAL A 64 22.79 6.15 11.20
CA VAL A 64 23.91 5.50 11.90
C VAL A 64 25.15 6.39 11.90
N CYS A 65 25.47 7.05 10.79
CA CYS A 65 26.55 8.05 10.74
C CYS A 65 26.29 9.24 11.67
N SER A 66 25.07 9.75 11.74
CA SER A 66 24.74 10.84 12.67
C SER A 66 24.98 10.44 14.13
N LEU A 67 24.72 9.17 14.49
CA LEU A 67 25.02 8.63 15.82
C LEU A 67 26.52 8.62 16.14
N THR A 68 27.38 8.25 15.18
CA THR A 68 28.84 8.26 15.40
C THR A 68 29.40 9.67 15.51
N LEU A 69 28.86 10.61 14.74
CA LEU A 69 29.19 12.05 14.80
C LEU A 69 28.79 12.71 16.13
N PHE A 70 27.83 12.15 16.87
CA PHE A 70 27.39 12.67 18.16
C PHE A 70 28.52 12.68 19.20
N PHE A 71 29.43 11.70 19.14
CA PHE A 71 30.59 11.60 20.02
C PHE A 71 31.69 12.64 19.73
N ILE A 72 31.70 13.22 18.53
CA ILE A 72 32.67 14.25 18.12
C ILE A 72 32.11 15.64 18.37
N SER A 73 30.88 15.90 17.91
CA SER A 73 30.21 17.17 18.07
C SER A 73 28.70 17.01 17.94
N TRP A 74 28.00 17.19 19.06
CA TRP A 74 26.54 17.10 19.12
C TRP A 74 25.85 18.07 18.15
N LYS A 75 26.45 19.25 17.89
CA LYS A 75 25.93 20.25 16.93
C LYS A 75 25.93 19.72 15.50
N LEU A 76 27.00 19.03 15.09
CA LEU A 76 27.11 18.43 13.76
C LEU A 76 26.18 17.22 13.60
N ALA A 77 26.02 16.43 14.65
CA ALA A 77 25.07 15.32 14.65
C ALA A 77 23.63 15.81 14.46
N VAL A 78 23.21 16.83 15.22
CA VAL A 78 21.87 17.41 15.13
C VAL A 78 21.62 18.07 13.78
N SER A 79 22.58 18.81 13.22
CA SER A 79 22.41 19.43 11.90
C SER A 79 22.26 18.39 10.78
N CYS A 80 23.07 17.33 10.81
CA CYS A 80 22.97 16.21 9.86
C CYS A 80 21.62 15.50 9.97
N LEU A 81 21.14 15.30 11.21
CA LEU A 81 19.85 14.68 11.46
C LEU A 81 18.67 15.54 10.96
N LEU A 82 18.73 16.86 11.17
CA LEU A 82 17.74 17.80 10.65
C LEU A 82 17.69 17.80 9.12
N ILE A 83 18.83 17.83 8.45
CA ILE A 83 18.92 17.76 6.98
C ILE A 83 18.33 16.45 6.48
N ASN A 84 18.70 15.32 7.10
CA ASN A 84 18.19 14.02 6.73
C ASN A 84 16.66 13.94 6.92
N PHE A 85 16.15 14.43 8.04
CA PHE A 85 14.71 14.42 8.32
C PHE A 85 13.92 15.28 7.33
N SER A 86 14.44 16.45 6.97
CA SER A 86 13.81 17.33 5.99
C SER A 86 13.87 16.75 4.56
N ALA A 87 14.95 16.06 4.19
CA ALA A 87 15.06 15.33 2.92
C ALA A 87 14.04 14.19 2.79
N ILE A 88 13.79 13.44 3.88
CA ILE A 88 12.75 12.40 3.92
C ILE A 88 11.38 13.03 3.81
N TRP A 89 11.10 14.07 4.60
CA TRP A 89 9.81 14.75 4.57
C TRP A 89 9.47 15.23 3.16
N LEU A 90 10.46 15.80 2.46
CA LEU A 90 10.32 16.20 1.07
C LEU A 90 10.10 14.98 0.15
N SER A 91 10.83 13.89 0.36
CA SER A 91 10.71 12.66 -0.43
C SER A 91 9.37 11.95 -0.23
N VAL A 92 8.82 11.89 0.98
CA VAL A 92 7.45 11.43 1.28
C VAL A 92 6.45 12.29 0.53
N LYS A 93 6.64 13.62 0.56
CA LYS A 93 5.78 14.58 -0.14
C LYS A 93 5.89 14.48 -1.67
N MET A 94 7.02 13.99 -2.18
CA MET A 94 7.27 13.78 -3.61
C MET A 94 7.12 12.33 -4.06
N ALA A 95 6.77 11.41 -3.15
CA ALA A 95 6.54 10.01 -3.49
C ALA A 95 5.41 9.95 -4.52
N LYS A 96 5.72 9.37 -5.69
CA LYS A 96 4.80 9.22 -6.83
C LYS A 96 4.66 7.77 -7.27
N LEU A 97 5.38 6.84 -6.66
CA LEU A 97 5.37 5.44 -7.07
C LEU A 97 4.14 4.75 -6.46
N PHE A 98 3.46 3.93 -7.27
CA PHE A 98 2.40 3.07 -6.76
C PHE A 98 3.03 1.82 -6.16
N GLN A 99 2.62 1.44 -4.95
CA GLN A 99 3.02 0.16 -4.36
C GLN A 99 2.48 -1.04 -5.16
N MET A 100 1.36 -0.86 -5.87
CA MET A 100 0.71 -1.86 -6.71
C MET A 100 0.83 -1.44 -8.18
N GLU A 101 1.29 -2.34 -9.04
CA GLU A 101 1.53 -2.01 -10.46
C GLU A 101 0.22 -1.86 -11.26
N THR A 102 -0.78 -2.70 -10.98
CA THR A 102 -2.00 -2.81 -11.79
C THR A 102 -3.29 -2.56 -11.02
N VAL A 103 -4.35 -2.16 -11.75
CA VAL A 103 -5.70 -1.97 -11.19
C VAL A 103 -6.23 -3.27 -10.57
N GLY A 104 -5.95 -4.43 -11.19
CA GLY A 104 -6.34 -5.74 -10.68
C GLY A 104 -5.61 -6.14 -9.40
N ALA A 105 -4.33 -5.78 -9.24
CA ALA A 105 -3.61 -5.96 -7.98
C ALA A 105 -4.22 -5.11 -6.86
N LEU A 106 -4.49 -3.83 -7.14
CA LEU A 106 -5.17 -2.95 -6.20
C LEU A 106 -6.59 -3.44 -5.85
N ALA A 107 -7.31 -4.03 -6.81
CA ALA A 107 -8.63 -4.60 -6.59
C ALA A 107 -8.61 -5.81 -5.67
N ARG A 108 -7.63 -6.70 -5.86
CA ARG A 108 -7.41 -7.85 -4.97
C ARG A 108 -7.03 -7.39 -3.57
N HIS A 109 -6.13 -6.42 -3.45
CA HIS A 109 -5.74 -5.86 -2.15
C HIS A 109 -6.92 -5.20 -1.43
N PHE A 110 -7.77 -4.47 -2.15
CA PHE A 110 -9.03 -3.94 -1.61
C PHE A 110 -9.96 -5.04 -1.14
N ALA A 111 -10.22 -6.05 -1.97
CA ALA A 111 -11.08 -7.16 -1.62
C ALA A 111 -10.55 -7.95 -0.42
N TRP A 112 -9.23 -8.04 -0.27
CA TRP A 112 -8.60 -8.68 0.87
C TRP A 112 -8.96 -7.98 2.18
N HIS A 113 -8.76 -6.67 2.25
CA HIS A 113 -9.05 -5.91 3.46
C HIS A 113 -10.55 -5.67 3.70
N ASN A 114 -11.36 -5.74 2.65
CA ASN A 114 -12.74 -5.25 2.66
C ASN A 114 -13.69 -6.23 1.95
N TYR A 115 -13.54 -7.52 2.25
CA TYR A 115 -14.25 -8.62 1.58
C TYR A 115 -15.75 -8.37 1.47
N ARG A 116 -16.39 -7.99 2.59
CA ARG A 116 -17.84 -7.78 2.67
C ARG A 116 -18.33 -6.66 1.75
N THR A 117 -17.64 -5.53 1.73
CA THR A 117 -17.97 -4.37 0.88
C THR A 117 -17.51 -4.53 -0.57
N ALA A 118 -16.59 -5.46 -0.85
CA ALA A 118 -16.18 -5.76 -2.22
C ALA A 118 -17.23 -6.60 -2.96
N ARG A 119 -18.12 -7.29 -2.24
CA ARG A 119 -19.19 -8.08 -2.84
C ARG A 119 -20.35 -7.24 -3.33
N ARG A 120 -20.99 -7.77 -4.38
CA ARG A 120 -22.23 -7.22 -4.92
C ARG A 120 -23.40 -7.38 -3.95
N ASP A 121 -23.40 -8.48 -3.20
CA ASP A 121 -24.30 -8.74 -2.10
C ASP A 121 -23.48 -8.86 -0.80
N PRO A 122 -23.55 -7.88 0.10
CA PRO A 122 -22.81 -7.87 1.36
C PRO A 122 -23.29 -8.90 2.39
N ALA A 123 -24.45 -9.53 2.18
CA ALA A 123 -25.03 -10.51 3.08
C ALA A 123 -24.63 -11.95 2.75
N SER A 124 -24.12 -12.21 1.54
CA SER A 124 -23.69 -13.55 1.12
C SER A 124 -22.17 -13.72 1.15
N TYR A 125 -21.73 -14.90 1.59
CA TYR A 125 -20.33 -15.33 1.52
C TYR A 125 -20.19 -16.53 0.57
N ASN A 126 -19.01 -16.68 -0.04
CA ASN A 126 -18.69 -17.86 -0.83
C ASN A 126 -17.59 -18.66 -0.13
N PRO A 127 -17.88 -19.87 0.36
CA PRO A 127 -16.88 -20.67 1.07
C PRO A 127 -15.64 -20.95 0.21
N ARG A 128 -15.77 -21.07 -1.12
CA ARG A 128 -14.61 -21.28 -2.01
C ARG A 128 -13.63 -20.11 -2.06
N GLU A 129 -14.08 -18.90 -1.75
CA GLU A 129 -13.23 -17.71 -1.67
C GLU A 129 -12.72 -17.46 -0.26
N VAL A 130 -13.58 -17.69 0.75
CA VAL A 130 -13.28 -17.41 2.15
C VAL A 130 -12.29 -18.40 2.73
N THR A 131 -12.38 -19.68 2.40
CA THR A 131 -11.46 -20.70 2.93
C THR A 131 -9.98 -20.41 2.58
N PRO A 132 -9.58 -20.22 1.30
CA PRO A 132 -8.20 -19.88 0.99
C PRO A 132 -7.79 -18.51 1.53
N PHE A 133 -8.73 -17.57 1.64
CA PHE A 133 -8.49 -16.27 2.29
C PHE A 133 -8.11 -16.45 3.77
N LEU A 134 -8.88 -17.25 4.53
CA LEU A 134 -8.60 -17.52 5.93
C LEU A 134 -7.28 -18.25 6.08
N ILE A 135 -7.03 -19.30 5.30
CA ILE A 135 -5.77 -20.04 5.34
C ILE A 135 -4.60 -19.07 5.14
N ASN A 136 -4.58 -18.28 4.07
CA ASN A 136 -3.51 -17.31 3.85
C ASN A 136 -3.37 -16.27 4.98
N ALA A 137 -4.48 -15.82 5.58
CA ALA A 137 -4.43 -14.89 6.70
C ALA A 137 -3.79 -15.54 7.95
N PHE A 138 -4.15 -16.78 8.26
CA PHE A 138 -3.59 -17.51 9.40
C PHE A 138 -2.13 -17.91 9.18
N THR A 139 -1.77 -18.43 8.01
CA THR A 139 -0.39 -18.82 7.71
C THR A 139 0.54 -17.61 7.73
N SER A 140 0.13 -16.49 7.13
CA SER A 140 0.96 -15.26 7.12
C SER A 140 1.11 -14.60 8.48
N HIS A 141 0.10 -14.72 9.37
CA HIS A 141 0.14 -14.05 10.67
C HIS A 141 0.77 -14.92 11.77
N PHE A 142 0.59 -16.24 11.71
CA PHE A 142 1.02 -17.18 12.75
C PHE A 142 2.14 -18.13 12.32
N ASP A 143 2.65 -18.00 11.09
CA ASP A 143 3.70 -18.87 10.51
C ASP A 143 3.36 -20.38 10.58
N ILE A 144 2.08 -20.69 10.38
CA ILE A 144 1.55 -22.05 10.40
C ILE A 144 1.61 -22.62 8.98
N ASP A 145 1.99 -23.89 8.82
CA ASP A 145 1.93 -24.57 7.53
C ASP A 145 0.46 -24.64 7.04
N PRO A 146 0.14 -24.19 5.81
CA PRO A 146 -1.22 -24.28 5.27
C PRO A 146 -1.81 -25.69 5.29
N LYS A 147 -0.98 -26.74 5.29
CA LYS A 147 -1.43 -28.14 5.34
C LYS A 147 -1.92 -28.59 6.71
N THR A 148 -1.55 -27.89 7.78
CA THR A 148 -1.97 -28.23 9.15
C THR A 148 -3.25 -27.49 9.56
N LEU A 149 -3.65 -26.46 8.80
CA LEU A 149 -4.92 -25.78 8.98
C LEU A 149 -6.10 -26.67 8.58
N THR A 150 -6.88 -27.05 9.58
CA THR A 150 -8.15 -27.76 9.42
C THR A 150 -9.29 -26.89 9.95
N ALA A 151 -10.49 -27.04 9.37
CA ALA A 151 -11.66 -26.25 9.77
C ALA A 151 -12.16 -26.59 11.19
N ASP A 152 -11.83 -27.80 11.67
CA ASP A 152 -12.17 -28.26 13.00
C ASP A 152 -11.08 -27.91 14.00
N THR A 153 -11.41 -27.05 14.96
CA THR A 153 -10.68 -26.97 16.23
C THR A 153 -11.37 -27.93 17.19
N ARG A 154 -10.75 -29.10 17.47
CA ARG A 154 -11.13 -29.88 18.64
C ARG A 154 -10.62 -29.12 19.87
N LEU A 155 -11.53 -28.39 20.51
CA LEU A 155 -11.36 -27.87 21.88
C LEU A 155 -11.39 -29.03 22.87
#